data_AF-C6XHR8-F1
#
_entry.id   AF-C6XHR8-F1
#
_cell.length_a   1.000
_cell.length_b   1.000
_cell.length_c   1.000
_cell.angle_alpha   90.00
_cell.angle_beta   90.00
_cell.angle_gamma   90.00
#
_symmetry.space_group_name_H-M   'P 1'
#
loop_
_entity.id
_entity.type
_entity.pdbx_description
1 polymer ?
#
loop_
_entity_poly.entity_id
_entity_poly.type
_entity_poly.pdbx_seq_one_letter_code
_entity_poly.pdbx_strand_id
1 'polypeptide(L)'
;MIGIGFLFNLISGIKQRHYSIMILGAITTCIIATRQVLIHILPGDLGYSIPVFGMHLYTWSLIFSLVIILFISVLMLFDTAEIKVAKSPVREIAIYLFVFLIFANFISTILECGLTQCFDNPTFYQLLN
;
A
#
# COMPACT_ATOMS: atom_id res chain seq x y z
N MET A 1 -1.51 -2.42 1.19
CA MET A 1 -2.76 -3.08 1.67
C MET A 1 -4.02 -2.54 0.99
N ILE A 2 -4.15 -1.23 0.78
CA ILE A 2 -5.29 -0.58 0.10
C ILE A 2 -5.66 -1.24 -1.25
N GLY A 3 -4.65 -1.59 -2.07
CA GLY A 3 -4.86 -2.17 -3.40
C GLY A 3 -5.65 -3.49 -3.42
N ILE A 4 -5.69 -4.25 -2.33
CA ILE A 4 -6.50 -5.48 -2.24
C ILE A 4 -8.00 -5.15 -2.33
N GLY A 5 -8.44 -4.05 -1.71
CA GLY A 5 -9.82 -3.62 -1.83
C GLY A 5 -10.17 -3.18 -3.26
N PHE A 6 -9.23 -2.54 -3.97
CA PHE A 6 -9.41 -2.17 -5.37
C PHE A 6 -9.48 -3.40 -6.27
N LEU A 7 -8.66 -4.42 -5.97
CA LEU A 7 -8.69 -5.69 -6.67
C LEU A 7 -10.06 -6.38 -6.55
N PHE A 8 -10.65 -6.39 -5.35
CA PHE A 8 -12.00 -6.94 -5.17
C PHE A 8 -13.07 -6.17 -5.95
N ASN A 9 -12.94 -4.85 -6.08
CA ASN A 9 -13.81 -4.07 -6.97
C ASN A 9 -13.70 -4.50 -8.44
N LEU A 10 -12.51 -4.85 -8.91
CA LEU A 10 -12.31 -5.33 -10.29
C LEU A 10 -12.83 -6.77 -10.50
N ILE A 11 -12.73 -7.64 -9.50
CA ILE A 11 -13.12 -9.06 -9.63
C ILE A 11 -14.62 -9.23 -9.43
N SER A 12 -15.18 -8.63 -8.38
CA SER A 12 -16.55 -8.87 -7.91
C SER A 12 -17.52 -7.71 -8.18
N GLY A 13 -17.05 -6.67 -8.88
CA GLY A 13 -17.79 -5.43 -9.09
C GLY A 13 -17.65 -4.45 -7.92
N ILE A 14 -18.05 -3.20 -8.16
CA ILE A 14 -17.99 -2.13 -7.17
C ILE A 14 -19.07 -2.38 -6.12
N LYS A 15 -18.66 -2.62 -4.88
CA LYS A 15 -19.55 -2.86 -3.73
C LYS A 15 -19.07 -2.07 -2.52
N GLN A 16 -20.02 -1.51 -1.75
CA GLN A 16 -19.71 -0.77 -0.51
C GLN A 16 -18.90 -1.60 0.50
N ARG A 17 -19.09 -2.93 0.56
CA ARG A 17 -18.33 -3.81 1.46
C ARG A 17 -16.82 -3.75 1.22
N HIS A 18 -16.38 -3.54 -0.02
CA HIS A 18 -14.95 -3.46 -0.33
C HIS A 18 -14.32 -2.16 0.15
N TYR A 19 -15.11 -1.08 0.29
CA TYR A 19 -14.63 0.19 0.84
C TYR A 19 -14.20 0.07 2.30
N SER A 20 -14.89 -0.77 3.10
CA SER A 20 -14.44 -1.08 4.46
C SER A 20 -13.07 -1.76 4.47
N ILE A 21 -12.82 -2.70 3.55
CA ILE A 21 -11.52 -3.37 3.41
C ILE A 21 -10.44 -2.36 3.01
N MET A 22 -10.75 -1.45 2.08
CA MET A 22 -9.82 -0.40 1.68
C MET A 22 -9.47 0.55 2.83
N ILE A 23 -10.45 0.99 3.63
CA ILE A 23 -10.23 1.85 4.81
C ILE A 23 -9.33 1.13 5.81
N LEU A 24 -9.62 -0.14 6.16
CA LEU A 24 -8.77 -0.91 7.06
C LEU A 24 -7.33 -1.01 6.53
N GLY A 25 -7.18 -1.30 5.23
CA GLY A 25 -5.87 -1.33 4.58
C GLY A 25 -5.16 0.03 4.58
N ALA A 26 -5.90 1.14 4.47
CA ALA A 26 -5.36 2.48 4.51
C ALA A 26 -4.90 2.86 5.93
N ILE A 27 -5.68 2.50 6.95
CA ILE A 27 -5.31 2.68 8.36
C ILE A 27 -4.04 1.92 8.69
N THR A 28 -3.93 0.64 8.31
CA THR A 28 -2.69 -0.12 8.54
C THR A 28 -1.50 0.50 7.81
N THR A 29 -1.69 0.97 6.57
CA THR A 29 -0.64 1.69 5.81
C THR A 29 -0.22 2.97 6.54
N CYS A 30 -1.19 3.74 7.07
CA CYS A 30 -0.97 4.95 7.84
C CYS A 30 -0.15 4.69 9.12
N ILE A 31 -0.48 3.63 9.87
CA ILE A 31 0.26 3.24 11.08
C ILE A 31 1.72 2.91 10.76
N ILE A 32 1.96 2.10 9.72
CA ILE A 32 3.30 1.70 9.30
C ILE A 32 4.11 2.92 8.82
N ALA A 33 3.50 3.78 8.00
CA ALA A 33 4.13 5.00 7.51
C ALA A 33 4.44 5.99 8.64
N THR A 34 3.53 6.13 9.61
CA THR A 34 3.72 6.99 10.79
C THR A 34 4.91 6.50 11.63
N ARG A 35 5.03 5.19 11.87
CA ARG A 35 6.20 4.62 12.55
C ARG A 35 7.49 5.02 11.83
N GLN A 36 7.54 4.90 10.51
CA GLN A 36 8.72 5.25 9.71
C GLN A 36 9.05 6.75 9.78
N VAL A 37 8.05 7.63 9.67
CA VAL A 37 8.24 9.08 9.86
C VAL A 37 8.80 9.38 11.25
N LEU A 38 8.27 8.76 12.30
CA LEU A 38 8.70 8.99 13.68
C LEU A 38 10.14 8.55 13.95
N ILE A 39 10.63 7.51 13.27
CA ILE A 39 12.02 7.05 13.41
C ILE A 39 12.98 8.07 12.79
N HIS A 40 12.60 8.68 11.67
CA HIS A 40 13.44 9.62 10.91
C HIS A 40 13.21 11.10 11.22
N ILE A 41 12.51 11.42 12.33
CA ILE A 41 12.23 12.82 12.69
C ILE A 41 13.38 13.48 13.47
N LEU A 42 14.38 12.71 13.91
CA LEU A 42 15.50 13.24 14.69
C LEU A 42 16.39 14.16 13.84
N PRO A 43 16.88 15.28 14.41
CA PRO A 43 17.74 16.21 13.70
C PRO A 43 19.09 15.56 13.36
N GLY A 44 19.49 15.68 12.09
CA GLY A 44 20.73 15.09 11.57
C GLY A 44 20.56 13.74 10.88
N ASP A 45 19.34 13.18 10.86
CA ASP A 45 19.04 12.00 10.06
C ASP A 45 18.87 12.38 8.58
N LEU A 46 19.57 11.67 7.70
CA LEU A 46 19.48 11.81 6.24
C LEU A 46 18.23 11.11 5.67
N GLY A 47 17.54 10.32 6.51
CA GLY A 47 16.39 9.52 6.15
C GLY A 47 16.75 8.32 5.28
N TYR A 48 15.77 7.46 5.03
CA TYR A 48 15.91 6.32 4.16
C TYR A 48 15.39 6.59 2.74
N SER A 49 16.15 6.14 1.73
CA SER A 49 15.88 6.31 0.30
C SER A 49 15.96 7.74 -0.23
N ILE A 50 16.08 7.87 -1.55
CA ILE A 50 16.15 9.16 -2.25
C ILE A 50 14.81 9.91 -2.09
N PRO A 51 14.82 11.18 -1.67
CA PRO A 51 13.60 11.96 -1.54
C PRO A 51 13.01 12.31 -2.92
N VAL A 52 11.68 12.28 -3.00
CA VAL A 52 10.90 12.70 -4.16
C VAL A 52 10.20 14.01 -3.81
N PHE A 53 10.44 15.06 -4.60
CA PHE A 53 9.97 16.42 -4.31
C PHE A 53 10.38 16.92 -2.90
N GLY A 54 11.57 16.55 -2.44
CA GLY A 54 12.09 16.95 -1.13
C GLY A 54 11.51 16.19 0.07
N MET A 55 10.68 15.16 -0.14
CA MET A 55 10.16 14.29 0.93
C MET A 55 10.44 12.82 0.64
N HIS A 56 10.73 12.05 1.68
CA HIS A 56 10.92 10.61 1.54
C HIS A 56 9.62 9.86 1.24
N LEU A 57 9.73 8.67 0.64
CA LEU A 57 8.60 7.86 0.21
C LEU A 57 7.67 7.44 1.37
N TYR A 58 8.21 7.25 2.58
CA TYR A 58 7.39 6.93 3.75
C TYR A 58 6.48 8.11 4.15
N THR A 59 6.92 9.35 3.97
CA THR A 59 6.09 10.56 4.19
C THR A 59 4.99 10.67 3.13
N TRP A 60 5.33 10.40 1.86
CA TRP A 60 4.34 10.31 0.80
C TRP A 60 3.30 9.22 1.06
N SER A 61 3.74 8.05 1.53
CA SER A 61 2.85 6.94 1.89
C SER A 61 1.85 7.37 2.97
N LEU A 62 2.30 8.12 3.98
CA LEU A 62 1.44 8.69 5.02
C LEU A 62 0.39 9.63 4.41
N ILE A 63 0.81 10.61 3.61
CA ILE A 63 -0.10 11.58 2.97
C ILE A 63 -1.14 10.86 2.11
N PHE A 64 -0.72 9.95 1.22
CA PHE A 64 -1.64 9.22 0.36
C PHE A 64 -2.60 8.34 1.15
N SER A 65 -2.15 7.72 2.25
CA SER A 65 -3.05 6.92 3.09
C SER A 65 -4.17 7.76 3.71
N LEU A 66 -3.87 8.97 4.19
CA LEU A 66 -4.85 9.90 4.73
C LEU A 66 -5.83 10.41 3.66
N VAL A 67 -5.31 10.78 2.49
CA VAL A 67 -6.12 11.22 1.35
C VAL A 67 -7.08 10.11 0.92
N ILE A 68 -6.60 8.85 0.87
CA ILE A 68 -7.43 7.70 0.48
C ILE A 68 -8.52 7.43 1.52
N ILE A 69 -8.21 7.53 2.83
CA ILE A 69 -9.23 7.40 3.89
C ILE A 69 -10.33 8.45 3.66
N LEU A 70 -9.96 9.72 3.51
CA LEU A 70 -10.92 10.80 3.27
C LEU A 70 -11.74 10.56 2.00
N PHE A 71 -11.08 10.19 0.90
CA PHE A 71 -11.73 9.93 -0.38
C PHE A 71 -12.76 8.79 -0.27
N ILE A 72 -12.41 7.67 0.36
CA ILE A 72 -13.33 6.54 0.53
C ILE A 72 -14.46 6.91 1.50
N SER A 73 -14.18 7.64 2.58
CA SER A 73 -15.21 8.13 3.51
C SER A 73 -16.24 9.01 2.79
N VAL A 74 -15.78 9.90 1.90
CA VAL A 74 -16.69 10.71 1.06
C VAL A 74 -17.47 9.85 0.08
N LEU A 75 -16.82 8.89 -0.59
CA LEU A 75 -17.52 7.96 -1.50
C LEU A 75 -18.61 7.16 -0.80
N MET A 76 -18.41 6.77 0.46
CA MET A 76 -19.41 6.04 1.24
C MET A 76 -20.65 6.86 1.61
N LEU A 77 -20.61 8.20 1.51
CA LEU A 77 -21.79 9.06 1.70
C LEU A 77 -22.76 8.95 0.52
N PHE A 78 -22.28 8.49 -0.64
CA PHE A 78 -23.10 8.31 -1.82
C PHE A 78 -23.60 6.87 -1.90
N ASP A 79 -24.86 6.71 -2.31
CA ASP A 79 -25.42 5.40 -2.54
C ASP A 79 -24.83 4.82 -3.83
N THR A 80 -23.92 3.87 -3.70
CA THR A 80 -23.30 3.21 -4.85
C THR A 80 -24.13 2.01 -5.25
N ALA A 81 -24.85 2.12 -6.37
CA ALA A 81 -25.40 0.94 -7.03
C ALA A 81 -24.29 -0.07 -7.32
N GLU A 82 -24.59 -1.37 -7.26
CA GLU A 82 -23.62 -2.41 -7.63
C GLU A 82 -23.26 -2.27 -9.12
N ILE A 83 -22.08 -1.72 -9.42
CA ILE A 83 -21.61 -1.56 -10.79
C ILE A 83 -20.75 -2.77 -11.15
N LYS A 84 -21.18 -3.51 -12.17
CA LYS A 84 -20.37 -4.58 -12.76
C LYS A 84 -19.26 -3.97 -13.60
N VAL A 85 -18.02 -4.31 -13.28
CA VAL A 85 -16.87 -3.90 -14.09
C VAL A 85 -16.80 -4.82 -15.32
N ALA A 86 -16.80 -4.23 -16.51
CA ALA A 86 -16.68 -4.98 -17.76
C ALA A 86 -15.34 -5.72 -17.83
N LYS A 87 -15.36 -6.95 -18.35
CA LYS A 87 -14.13 -7.68 -18.65
C LYS A 87 -13.42 -6.98 -19.81
N SER A 88 -12.16 -6.63 -19.62
CA SER A 88 -11.29 -6.08 -20.64
C SER A 88 -9.89 -6.68 -20.49
N PRO A 89 -9.10 -6.78 -21.57
CA PRO A 89 -7.73 -7.30 -21.49
C PRO A 89 -6.87 -6.44 -20.56
N VAL A 90 -7.07 -5.13 -20.54
CA VAL A 90 -6.37 -4.19 -19.65
C VAL A 90 -6.66 -4.50 -18.17
N ARG A 91 -7.92 -4.81 -17.84
CA ARG A 91 -8.31 -5.21 -16.47
C ARG A 91 -7.60 -6.48 -16.04
N GLU A 92 -7.58 -7.51 -16.90
CA GLU A 92 -6.93 -8.78 -16.58
C GLU A 92 -5.42 -8.58 -16.40
N ILE A 93 -4.75 -7.84 -17.30
CA ILE A 93 -3.32 -7.52 -17.17
C ILE A 93 -3.04 -6.79 -15.86
N ALA A 94 -3.85 -5.79 -15.50
CA ALA A 94 -3.69 -5.06 -14.24
C ALA A 94 -3.83 -5.97 -13.02
N ILE A 95 -4.80 -6.91 -13.02
CA ILE A 95 -5.00 -7.89 -11.96
C ILE A 95 -3.77 -8.79 -11.82
N TYR A 96 -3.32 -9.42 -12.92
CA TYR A 96 -2.17 -10.32 -12.90
C TYR A 96 -0.89 -9.61 -12.49
N LEU A 97 -0.63 -8.42 -13.03
CA LEU A 97 0.53 -7.62 -12.68
C LEU A 97 0.52 -7.24 -11.20
N PHE A 98 -0.62 -6.82 -10.66
CA PHE A 98 -0.75 -6.45 -9.26
C PHE A 98 -0.48 -7.64 -8.32
N VAL A 99 -1.07 -8.81 -8.62
CA VAL A 99 -0.84 -10.04 -7.84
C VAL A 99 0.63 -10.48 -7.92
N PHE A 100 1.22 -10.43 -9.12
CA PHE A 100 2.63 -10.74 -9.32
C PHE A 100 3.52 -9.81 -8.50
N LEU A 101 3.27 -8.50 -8.52
CA LEU A 101 4.04 -7.53 -7.76
C LEU A 101 3.94 -7.77 -6.26
N ILE A 102 2.75 -8.07 -5.72
CA ILE A 102 2.61 -8.42 -4.30
C ILE A 102 3.47 -9.63 -3.96
N PHE A 103 3.38 -10.68 -4.76
CA PHE A 103 4.11 -11.93 -4.51
C PHE A 103 5.63 -11.73 -4.62
N ALA A 104 6.09 -11.01 -5.63
CA ALA A 104 7.50 -10.68 -5.80
C ALA A 104 8.03 -9.83 -4.63
N ASN A 105 7.31 -8.79 -4.24
CA ASN A 105 7.69 -7.95 -3.10
C ASN A 105 7.71 -8.75 -1.79
N PHE A 106 6.75 -9.66 -1.60
CA PHE A 106 6.71 -10.53 -0.42
C PHE A 106 7.93 -11.46 -0.36
N ILE A 107 8.31 -12.09 -1.47
CA ILE A 107 9.53 -12.90 -1.56
C ILE A 107 10.75 -12.03 -1.26
N SER A 108 10.86 -10.85 -1.87
CA SER A 108 11.96 -9.92 -1.61
C SER A 108 12.08 -9.57 -0.13
N THR A 109 10.96 -9.28 0.56
CA THR A 109 10.96 -9.02 2.00
C THR A 109 11.42 -10.23 2.81
N ILE A 110 11.01 -11.45 2.47
CA ILE A 110 11.51 -12.66 3.15
C ILE A 110 13.02 -12.82 2.94
N LEU A 111 13.51 -12.60 1.72
CA LEU A 111 14.94 -12.71 1.41
C LEU A 111 15.78 -11.65 2.15
N GLU A 112 15.19 -10.48 2.37
CA GLU A 112 15.84 -9.34 3.02
C GLU A 112 15.81 -9.41 4.55
N CYS A 113 14.70 -9.81 5.13
CA CYS A 113 14.46 -9.78 6.58
C CYS A 113 14.52 -11.16 7.27
N GLY A 114 14.55 -12.24 6.48
CA GLY A 114 14.34 -13.60 6.98
C GLY A 114 12.95 -13.77 7.62
N LEU A 115 12.88 -14.59 8.68
CA LEU A 115 11.68 -14.77 9.50
C LEU A 115 11.65 -13.84 10.74
N THR A 116 12.58 -12.88 10.81
CA THR A 116 12.74 -11.95 11.95
C THR A 116 12.28 -10.54 11.61
N GLN A 117 12.27 -9.63 12.59
CA GLN A 117 11.98 -8.22 12.32
C GLN A 117 13.06 -7.63 11.39
N CYS A 118 12.60 -6.97 10.33
CA CYS A 118 13.50 -6.29 9.42
C CYS A 118 14.17 -5.09 10.09
N PHE A 119 15.43 -4.83 9.74
CA PHE A 119 16.07 -3.57 10.08
C PHE A 119 15.30 -2.41 9.45
N ASP A 120 15.33 -1.23 10.07
CA ASP A 120 14.61 -0.07 9.53
C ASP A 120 15.19 0.38 8.17
N ASN A 121 16.49 0.14 7.93
CA ASN A 121 17.24 0.45 6.70
C ASN A 121 18.12 -0.74 6.22
N PRO A 122 17.56 -1.79 5.61
CA PRO A 122 18.35 -2.91 5.10
C PRO A 122 19.16 -2.48 3.86
N THR A 123 20.41 -2.94 3.77
CA THR A 123 21.29 -2.67 2.60
C THR A 123 21.76 -3.95 1.91
N PHE A 124 21.30 -5.12 2.35
CA PHE A 124 21.69 -6.44 1.85
C PHE A 124 20.60 -7.49 2.11
N TYR A 125 20.55 -8.54 1.29
CA TYR A 125 19.64 -9.67 1.45
C TYR A 125 20.22 -10.71 2.40
N GLN A 126 19.64 -10.84 3.60
CA GLN A 126 20.15 -11.74 4.65
C GLN A 126 20.16 -13.22 4.27
N LEU A 127 19.26 -13.68 3.39
CA LEU A 127 19.18 -15.07 2.98
C LEU A 127 19.98 -15.40 1.70
N LEU A 128 20.57 -14.40 1.05
CA LEU A 128 21.38 -14.56 -0.18
C LEU A 128 22.87 -14.23 0.03
N ASN A 129 23.27 -13.92 1.26
CA ASN A 129 24.61 -13.55 1.69
C ASN A 129 24.98 -14.27 2.98
#